data_AF-A0A5K7YLL8-F1
#
_entry.id   AF-A0A5K7YLL8-F1
#
_cell.length_a   1.000
_cell.length_b   1.000
_cell.length_c   1.000
_cell.angle_alpha   90.00
_cell.angle_beta   90.00
_cell.angle_gamma   90.00
#
_symmetry.space_group_name_H-M   'P 1'
#
loop_
_entity.id
_entity.type
_entity.pdbx_description
1 polymer ?
#
loop_
_entity_poly.entity_id
_entity_poly.type
_entity_poly.pdbx_seq_one_letter_code
_entity_poly.pdbx_strand_id
1 'polypeptide(L)'
;MNSLHVSFDEASRAVDPIASASPEPWEEVCERFDNDVRRIMAVSDHEGYTALYACFDENNQPVYYLVEEGEALMKLRRKTFLSKLGQTQA
;
A
#
# COMPACT_ATOMS: atom_id res chain seq x y z
N MET A 1 -11.17 -4.62 -1.70
CA MET A 1 -9.92 -3.91 -1.99
C MET A 1 -9.01 -4.90 -2.69
N ASN A 2 -8.50 -4.55 -3.87
CA ASN A 2 -7.55 -5.41 -4.56
C ASN A 2 -6.13 -4.99 -4.25
N SER A 3 -5.22 -5.96 -4.34
CA SER A 3 -3.78 -5.77 -4.25
C SER A 3 -3.07 -6.36 -5.47
N LEU A 4 -1.86 -5.89 -5.74
CA LEU A 4 -1.01 -6.39 -6.81
C LEU A 4 0.42 -6.52 -6.29
N HIS A 5 0.99 -7.71 -6.44
CA HIS A 5 2.37 -7.97 -6.05
C HIS A 5 3.33 -7.22 -6.99
N VAL A 6 4.29 -6.50 -6.40
CA VAL A 6 5.27 -5.69 -7.13
C VAL A 6 6.68 -5.87 -6.56
N SER A 7 7.67 -5.56 -7.37
CA SER A 7 9.02 -5.35 -6.88
C SER A 7 9.16 -3.90 -6.45
N PHE A 8 9.83 -3.67 -5.32
CA PHE A 8 10.12 -2.34 -4.82
C PHE A 8 11.60 -2.23 -4.51
N ASP A 9 12.26 -1.25 -5.12
CA ASP A 9 13.62 -0.87 -4.77
C ASP A 9 13.58 0.26 -3.75
N GLU A 10 14.01 -0.02 -2.51
CA GLU A 10 14.01 0.97 -1.44
C GLU A 10 14.97 2.15 -1.69
N ALA A 11 16.05 1.93 -2.44
CA ALA A 11 17.07 2.95 -2.69
C ALA A 11 16.58 4.00 -3.68
N SER A 12 15.97 3.57 -4.78
CA SER A 12 15.40 4.46 -5.80
C SER A 12 13.94 4.82 -5.55
N ARG A 13 13.27 4.10 -4.64
CA ARG A 13 11.81 4.12 -4.43
C ARG A 13 11.02 3.78 -5.70
N ALA A 14 11.63 3.05 -6.62
CA ALA A 14 10.98 2.56 -7.83
C ALA A 14 10.08 1.38 -7.50
N VAL A 15 8.90 1.36 -8.11
CA VAL A 15 7.95 0.25 -8.06
C VAL A 15 7.89 -0.34 -9.46
N ASP A 16 8.31 -1.60 -9.59
CA ASP A 16 8.33 -2.31 -10.85
C ASP A 16 7.26 -3.41 -10.85
N PRO A 17 6.42 -3.48 -11.90
CA PRO A 17 5.42 -4.53 -12.01
C PRO A 17 6.10 -5.89 -12.20
N ILE A 18 5.64 -6.89 -11.44
CA ILE A 18 6.05 -8.28 -11.66
C ILE A 18 5.17 -8.86 -12.75
N ALA A 19 5.78 -9.33 -13.86
CA ALA A 19 5.04 -9.77 -15.05
C ALA A 19 4.03 -10.91 -14.78
N SER A 20 4.24 -11.71 -13.74
CA SER A 20 3.35 -12.80 -13.32
C SER A 20 2.36 -12.41 -12.23
N ALA A 21 2.35 -11.15 -11.78
CA ALA A 21 1.45 -10.71 -10.73
C ALA A 21 0.04 -10.49 -11.29
N SER A 22 -0.95 -11.07 -10.63
CA SER A 22 -2.36 -10.83 -10.86
C SER A 22 -2.97 -10.07 -9.68
N PRO A 23 -4.03 -9.28 -9.90
CA PRO A 23 -4.79 -8.71 -8.80
C PRO A 23 -5.32 -9.81 -7.87
N GLU A 24 -5.08 -9.67 -6.57
CA GLU A 24 -5.54 -10.57 -5.51
C GLU A 24 -6.38 -9.78 -4.49
N PRO A 25 -7.29 -10.42 -3.74
CA PRO A 25 -7.99 -9.76 -2.63
C PRO A 25 -7.01 -9.37 -1.52
N TRP A 26 -7.00 -8.09 -1.13
CA TRP A 26 -6.07 -7.60 -0.11
C TRP A 26 -6.25 -8.29 1.25
N GLU A 27 -7.49 -8.66 1.60
CA GLU A 27 -7.80 -9.38 2.84
C GLU A 27 -7.10 -10.74 2.90
N GLU A 28 -7.12 -11.50 1.80
CA GLU A 28 -6.42 -12.79 1.70
C GLU A 28 -4.89 -12.61 1.79
N VAL A 29 -4.36 -11.52 1.22
CA VAL A 29 -2.93 -11.19 1.35
C VAL A 29 -2.59 -10.87 2.80
N CYS A 30 -3.38 -10.05 3.50
CA CYS A 30 -3.16 -9.77 4.92
C CYS A 30 -3.16 -11.05 5.77
N GLU A 31 -4.13 -11.94 5.56
CA GLU A 31 -4.21 -13.21 6.28
C GLU A 31 -3.00 -14.12 6.01
N ARG A 32 -2.50 -14.16 4.76
CA ARG A 32 -1.30 -14.91 4.37
C ARG A 32 -0.04 -14.49 5.13
N PHE A 33 0.02 -13.24 5.56
CA PHE A 33 1.15 -12.65 6.28
C PHE A 33 0.83 -12.38 7.76
N ASP A 34 -0.12 -13.12 8.36
CA ASP A 34 -0.52 -12.97 9.77
C ASP A 34 -0.92 -11.53 10.16
N ASN A 35 -1.41 -10.75 9.20
CA ASN A 35 -1.67 -9.31 9.30
C ASN A 35 -0.43 -8.45 9.66
N ASP A 36 0.78 -8.99 9.55
CA ASP A 36 2.02 -8.24 9.66
C ASP A 36 2.32 -7.47 8.37
N VAL A 37 1.59 -6.35 8.22
CA VAL A 37 1.64 -5.48 7.05
C VAL A 37 1.92 -4.04 7.45
N ARG A 38 2.82 -3.38 6.70
CA ARG A 38 3.23 -1.99 6.91
C ARG A 38 3.03 -1.17 5.65
N ARG A 39 2.28 -0.08 5.75
CA ARG A 39 2.18 0.90 4.66
C ARG A 39 3.51 1.64 4.49
N ILE A 40 4.06 1.60 3.29
CA ILE A 40 5.34 2.24 2.94
C ILE A 40 5.09 3.67 2.44
N MET A 41 4.28 3.84 1.40
CA MET A 41 4.01 5.15 0.81
C MET A 41 2.67 5.21 0.08
N ALA A 42 2.24 6.43 -0.26
CA ALA A 42 1.18 6.62 -1.24
C ALA A 42 1.78 6.54 -2.65
N VAL A 43 1.00 6.06 -3.61
CA VAL A 43 1.34 6.01 -5.03
C VAL A 43 0.19 6.64 -5.82
N SER A 44 0.52 7.41 -6.84
CA SER A 44 -0.43 8.06 -7.75
C SER A 44 -0.30 7.57 -9.19
N ASP A 45 0.82 6.93 -9.50
CA ASP A 45 1.26 6.69 -10.88
C ASP A 45 0.89 5.28 -11.37
N HIS A 46 0.11 4.54 -10.58
CA HIS A 46 -0.31 3.18 -10.88
C HIS A 46 -1.83 3.10 -10.89
N GLU A 47 -2.38 2.83 -12.07
CA GLU A 47 -3.81 2.92 -12.36
C GLU A 47 -4.64 2.08 -11.38
N GLY A 48 -5.51 2.74 -10.61
CA GLY A 48 -6.36 2.12 -9.59
C GLY A 48 -5.69 1.83 -8.24
N TYR A 49 -4.36 1.86 -8.13
CA TYR A 49 -3.64 1.60 -6.89
C TYR A 49 -3.16 2.89 -6.23
N THR A 50 -3.36 3.00 -4.92
CA THR A 50 -3.16 4.27 -4.18
C THR A 50 -2.09 4.20 -3.10
N ALA A 51 -1.67 2.99 -2.72
CA ALA A 51 -0.66 2.80 -1.68
C ALA A 51 0.23 1.60 -1.96
N LEU A 52 1.46 1.68 -1.47
CA LEU A 52 2.40 0.57 -1.40
C LEU A 52 2.46 0.08 0.05
N TYR A 53 2.32 -1.22 0.23
CA TYR A 53 2.46 -1.94 1.49
C TYR A 53 3.62 -2.94 1.40
N ALA A 54 4.27 -3.19 2.53
CA ALA A 54 5.18 -4.30 2.73
C ALA A 54 4.52 -5.30 3.68
N CYS A 55 4.49 -6.56 3.31
CA CYS A 55 4.05 -7.67 4.15
C CYS A 55 5.28 -8.48 4.53
N PHE A 56 5.38 -8.95 5.77
CA PHE A 56 6.55 -9.70 6.22
C PHE A 56 6.25 -11.19 6.22
N ASP A 57 7.05 -11.96 5.47
CA ASP A 57 6.94 -13.42 5.47
C ASP A 57 7.45 -14.03 6.78
N GLU A 58 7.37 -15.36 6.91
CA GLU A 58 7.85 -16.10 8.08
C GLU A 58 9.36 -15.90 8.36
N ASN A 59 10.14 -15.47 7.35
CA ASN A 59 11.56 -15.16 7.46
C ASN A 59 11.83 -13.66 7.69
N ASN A 60 10.78 -12.89 7.96
CA ASN A 60 10.80 -11.44 8.10
C ASN A 60 11.35 -10.73 6.85
N GLN A 61 11.17 -11.32 5.67
CA GLN A 61 11.48 -10.70 4.39
C GLN A 61 10.29 -9.87 3.90
N PRO A 62 10.52 -8.63 3.44
CA PRO A 62 9.45 -7.78 2.96
C PRO A 62 9.00 -8.22 1.56
N VAL A 63 7.69 -8.39 1.41
CA VAL A 63 6.99 -8.64 0.14
C VAL A 63 6.09 -7.45 -0.14
N TYR A 64 6.22 -6.83 -1.31
CA TYR A 64 5.60 -5.54 -1.57
C TYR A 64 4.33 -5.65 -2.41
N TYR A 65 3.27 -4.98 -1.97
CA TYR A 65 1.98 -4.97 -2.68
C TYR A 65 1.50 -3.55 -2.90
N LEU A 66 1.07 -3.28 -4.12
CA LEU A 66 0.20 -2.15 -4.41
C LEU A 66 -1.20 -2.47 -3.92
N VAL A 67 -1.86 -1.52 -3.29
CA VAL A 67 -3.21 -1.68 -2.74
C VAL A 67 -4.09 -0.53 -3.20
N GLU A 68 -5.26 -0.89 -3.70
CA GLU A 68 -6.37 0.04 -3.94
C GLU A 68 -7.01 0.38 -2.58
N GLU A 69 -6.57 1.46 -1.95
CA GLU A 69 -7.28 2.02 -0.81
C GLU A 69 -8.51 2.76 -1.35
N GLY A 70 -9.70 2.43 -0.84
CA GLY A 70 -10.92 3.12 -1.25
C GLY A 70 -10.81 4.63 -1.05
N GLU A 71 -11.35 5.41 -1.98
CA GLU A 71 -11.23 6.88 -2.04
C GLU A 71 -11.66 7.57 -0.71
N ALA A 72 -12.64 6.99 -0.01
CA ALA A 72 -13.11 7.45 1.29
C ALA A 72 -12.03 7.35 2.38
N LEU A 73 -11.26 6.25 2.40
CA LEU A 73 -10.18 6.02 3.36
C LEU A 73 -9.02 7.00 3.12
N MET A 74 -8.72 7.29 1.85
CA MET A 74 -7.71 8.26 1.45
C MET A 74 -8.09 9.69 1.88
N LYS A 75 -9.33 10.12 1.61
CA LYS A 75 -9.85 11.43 2.04
C LYS A 75 -9.80 11.59 3.55
N LEU A 76 -10.16 10.55 4.30
CA LEU A 76 -10.11 10.56 5.76
C LEU A 76 -8.67 10.67 6.29
N ARG A 77 -7.71 9.90 5.74
CA ARG A 77 -6.30 10.00 6.14
C ARG A 77 -5.71 11.36 5.84
N ARG A 78 -5.98 11.92 4.65
CA ARG A 78 -5.54 13.27 4.28
C ARG A 78 -6.11 14.31 5.24
N LYS A 79 -7.41 14.24 5.57
CA LYS A 79 -8.05 15.11 6.55
C LYS A 79 -7.40 15.01 7.93
N THR A 80 -7.16 13.78 8.43
CA THR A 80 -6.53 13.54 9.72
C THR A 80 -5.08 14.03 9.76
N PHE A 81 -4.33 13.82 8.68
CA PHE A 81 -2.96 14.32 8.54
C PHE A 81 -2.91 15.85 8.58
N LEU A 82 -3.74 16.53 7.79
CA LEU A 82 -3.84 18.00 7.79
C LEU A 82 -4.26 18.55 9.15
N SER A 83 -5.22 17.89 9.81
CA SER A 83 -5.65 18.24 11.17
C SER A 83 -4.51 18.12 12.20
N LYS A 84 -3.71 17.05 12.14
CA LYS A 84 -2.53 16.87 13.00
C LYS A 84 -1.42 17.90 12.74
N LEU A 85 -1.37 18.48 11.54
CA LEU A 85 -0.47 19.59 11.20
C LEU A 85 -1.01 20.97 11.61
N GLY A 86 -2.15 21.04 12.31
CA GLY A 86 -2.79 22.29 12.71
C GLY A 86 -3.49 23.03 11.57
N GLN A 87 -3.60 22.42 10.38
CA GLN A 87 -4.38 22.96 9.28
C GLN A 87 -5.84 22.52 9.43
N THR A 88 -6.53 23.10 10.40
CA THR A 88 -7.99 23.08 10.44
C THR A 88 -8.45 23.94 9.27
N GLN A 89 -9.03 23.33 8.23
CA GLN A 89 -9.80 24.10 7.25
C GLN A 89 -10.91 24.84 8.00
N ALA A 90 -10.82 26.18 8.00
CA ALA A 90 -11.93 27.06 8.34
C ALA A 90 -13.03 26.97 7.27
#